data_AF-A0A4U5TSL5-F1
#
_entry.id   AF-A0A4U5TSL5-F1
#
_cell.length_a   1.000
_cell.length_b   1.000
_cell.length_c   1.000
_cell.angle_alpha   90.00
_cell.angle_beta   90.00
_cell.angle_gamma   90.00
#
_symmetry.space_group_name_H-M   'P 1'
#
loop_
_entity.id
_entity.type
_entity.pdbx_description
1 polymer ?
#
loop_
_entity_poly.entity_id
_entity_poly.type
_entity_poly.pdbx_seq_one_letter_code
_entity_poly.pdbx_strand_id
1 'polypeptide(L)'
;MRRAVILLSFISVLARAQGLPEDHFGHYKGKLQIFAADQTNTVDMEFKLQPTPDPEVYNYVIIYHTPKQKDVRKYLLKAKDSLGNFVLDEQNGIAIPTKYINRSLHAFFEVQSKLLKNTVRFKDQEVEFEISVANTKIPDTTSTADLKYQVLSYPVKTYQYAKLVKH
;
A
#
# COMPACT_ATOMS: atom_id res chain seq x y z
N MET A 1 31.84 45.68 32.79
CA MET A 1 30.58 45.30 32.13
C MET A 1 30.88 44.30 31.02
N ARG A 2 30.64 42.99 31.24
CA ARG A 2 30.87 41.94 30.23
C ARG A 2 29.61 41.80 29.38
N ARG A 3 29.70 42.08 28.07
CA ARG A 3 28.62 41.83 27.11
C ARG A 3 28.60 40.34 26.78
N ALA A 4 27.52 39.65 27.13
CA ALA A 4 27.27 38.29 26.68
C ALA A 4 26.63 38.34 25.29
N VAL A 5 27.29 37.76 24.30
CA VAL A 5 26.73 37.52 22.96
C VAL A 5 26.04 36.17 23.00
N ILE A 6 24.72 36.16 22.87
CA ILE A 6 23.94 34.91 22.74
C ILE A 6 23.95 34.53 21.27
N LEU A 7 24.72 33.51 20.92
CA LEU A 7 24.74 32.93 19.59
C LEU A 7 23.55 31.96 19.46
N LEU A 8 22.50 32.39 18.76
CA LEU A 8 21.32 31.57 18.49
C LEU A 8 21.65 30.58 17.37
N SER A 9 21.99 29.35 17.72
CA SER A 9 22.20 28.26 16.76
C SER A 9 20.86 27.79 16.20
N PHE A 10 20.60 28.11 14.94
CA PHE A 10 19.53 27.48 14.17
C PHE A 10 19.91 26.02 13.91
N ILE A 11 19.34 25.10 14.70
CA ILE A 11 19.36 23.68 14.37
C ILE A 11 18.45 23.51 13.16
N SER A 12 19.05 23.44 11.97
CA SER A 12 18.38 22.97 10.77
C SER A 12 17.98 21.52 10.99
N VAL A 13 16.72 21.30 11.35
CA VAL A 13 16.12 19.97 11.29
C VAL A 13 16.10 19.58 9.82
N LEU A 14 17.09 18.77 9.41
CA LEU A 14 17.02 18.05 8.15
C LEU A 14 15.78 17.16 8.25
N ALA A 15 14.70 17.57 7.60
CA ALA A 15 13.51 16.77 7.44
C ALA A 15 13.90 15.53 6.63
N ARG A 16 14.30 14.47 7.33
CA ARG A 16 14.46 13.15 6.71
C ARG A 16 13.08 12.72 6.22
N ALA A 17 13.02 12.15 5.01
CA ALA A 17 11.84 11.39 4.59
C ALA A 17 11.47 10.43 5.74
N GLN A 18 10.21 10.43 6.15
CA GLN A 18 9.75 9.53 7.21
C GLN A 18 9.75 8.13 6.60
N GLY A 19 10.87 7.43 6.79
CA GLY A 19 11.04 6.07 6.36
C GLY A 19 10.01 5.14 7.02
N LEU A 20 9.88 3.94 6.47
CA LEU A 20 9.03 2.95 7.11
C LEU A 20 9.63 2.53 8.46
N PRO A 21 8.80 2.43 9.52
CA PRO A 21 9.24 1.89 10.80
C PRO A 21 9.86 0.49 10.66
N GLU A 22 10.93 0.23 11.42
CA GLU A 22 11.68 -1.03 11.32
C GLU A 22 10.88 -2.26 11.73
N ASP A 23 9.88 -2.09 12.61
CA ASP A 23 8.97 -3.15 13.04
C ASP A 23 8.11 -3.71 11.88
N HIS A 24 7.98 -2.95 10.79
CA HIS A 24 7.29 -3.38 9.56
C HIS A 24 8.13 -4.32 8.72
N PHE A 25 9.45 -4.36 8.91
CA PHE A 25 10.32 -5.22 8.12
C PHE A 25 10.19 -6.67 8.56
N GLY A 26 10.08 -7.57 7.60
CA GLY A 26 9.94 -8.99 7.88
C GLY A 26 9.50 -9.82 6.69
N HIS A 27 9.41 -11.12 6.94
CA HIS A 27 8.81 -12.09 6.05
C HIS A 27 7.50 -12.57 6.68
N TYR A 28 6.40 -12.23 6.07
CA TYR A 28 5.06 -12.58 6.52
C TYR A 28 4.48 -13.67 5.63
N LYS A 29 3.76 -14.63 6.22
CA LYS A 29 3.13 -15.75 5.51
C LYS A 29 1.70 -15.95 5.98
N GLY A 30 0.84 -16.41 5.09
CA GLY A 30 -0.55 -16.72 5.42
C GLY A 30 -1.34 -17.13 4.19
N LYS A 31 -2.67 -17.01 4.29
CA LYS A 31 -3.59 -17.38 3.21
C LYS A 31 -4.33 -16.14 2.73
N LEU A 32 -4.26 -15.88 1.43
CA LEU A 32 -5.11 -14.92 0.74
C LEU A 32 -6.45 -15.59 0.44
N GLN A 33 -7.52 -15.00 0.95
CA GLN A 33 -8.89 -15.37 0.64
C GLN A 33 -9.42 -14.39 -0.41
N ILE A 34 -9.99 -14.89 -1.49
CA ILE A 34 -10.53 -14.12 -2.61
C ILE A 34 -12.02 -14.41 -2.67
N PHE A 35 -12.83 -13.38 -2.44
CA PHE A 35 -14.28 -13.43 -2.41
C PHE A 35 -14.84 -12.71 -3.64
N ALA A 36 -15.73 -13.37 -4.36
CA ALA A 36 -16.62 -12.77 -5.35
C ALA A 36 -18.05 -13.30 -5.12
N ALA A 37 -19.03 -12.82 -5.89
CA ALA A 37 -20.45 -13.05 -5.63
C ALA A 37 -20.85 -14.53 -5.48
N ASP A 38 -20.20 -15.43 -6.21
CA ASP A 38 -20.52 -16.85 -6.33
C ASP A 38 -19.35 -17.78 -6.03
N GLN A 39 -18.17 -17.23 -5.74
CA GLN A 39 -16.94 -18.01 -5.59
C GLN A 39 -16.07 -17.50 -4.46
N THR A 40 -15.45 -18.44 -3.74
CA THR A 40 -14.38 -18.17 -2.78
C THR A 40 -13.18 -19.03 -3.14
N ASN A 41 -12.03 -18.39 -3.31
CA ASN A 41 -10.76 -19.06 -3.58
C ASN A 41 -9.76 -18.74 -2.48
N THR A 42 -8.83 -19.67 -2.22
CA THR A 42 -7.74 -19.47 -1.26
C THR A 42 -6.41 -19.77 -1.91
N VAL A 43 -5.42 -18.92 -1.68
CA VAL A 43 -4.06 -19.03 -2.21
C VAL A 43 -3.07 -18.80 -1.07
N ASP A 44 -2.07 -19.67 -0.92
CA ASP A 44 -0.98 -19.41 0.03
C ASP A 44 -0.18 -18.21 -0.45
N MET A 45 0.07 -17.26 0.45
CA MET A 45 0.68 -15.97 0.15
C MET A 45 1.82 -15.68 1.11
N GLU A 46 2.89 -15.09 0.58
CA GLU A 46 3.96 -14.48 1.35
C GLU A 46 4.10 -13.00 0.99
N PHE A 47 4.48 -12.20 1.97
CA PHE A 47 4.84 -10.81 1.79
C PHE A 47 6.18 -10.56 2.47
N LYS A 48 7.15 -10.00 1.76
CA LYS A 48 8.46 -9.62 2.29
C LYS A 48 8.64 -8.13 2.12
N LEU A 49 8.91 -7.47 3.23
CA LEU A 49 9.28 -6.06 3.26
C LEU A 49 10.63 -5.94 3.93
N GLN A 50 11.64 -5.45 3.20
CA GLN A 50 13.02 -5.40 3.69
C GLN A 50 13.67 -4.08 3.28
N PRO A 51 14.56 -3.52 4.12
CA PRO A 51 15.35 -2.35 3.74
C PRO A 51 16.31 -2.67 2.60
N THR A 52 16.77 -1.63 1.90
CA THR A 52 17.91 -1.70 0.98
C THR A 52 19.04 -0.80 1.51
N PRO A 53 20.24 -0.81 0.89
CA PRO A 53 21.29 0.16 1.23
C PRO A 53 20.86 1.62 1.03
N ASP A 54 19.89 1.87 0.16
CA ASP A 54 19.25 3.16 0.02
C ASP A 54 18.13 3.28 1.07
N PRO A 55 18.21 4.23 2.02
CA PRO A 55 17.23 4.36 3.11
C PRO A 55 15.84 4.78 2.64
N GLU A 56 15.71 5.27 1.40
CA GLU A 56 14.44 5.66 0.78
C GLU A 56 13.85 4.55 -0.09
N VAL A 57 14.52 3.41 -0.23
CA VAL A 57 14.06 2.29 -1.07
C VAL A 57 13.96 1.01 -0.26
N TYR A 58 12.83 0.33 -0.40
CA TYR A 58 12.52 -0.94 0.27
C TYR A 58 12.20 -2.02 -0.77
N ASN A 59 12.71 -3.23 -0.53
CA ASN A 59 12.27 -4.40 -1.25
C ASN A 59 10.84 -4.74 -0.81
N TYR A 60 9.91 -4.75 -1.76
CA TYR A 60 8.51 -5.08 -1.53
C TYR A 60 8.18 -6.29 -2.41
N VAL A 61 8.16 -7.49 -1.83
CA VAL A 61 8.00 -8.73 -2.59
C VAL A 61 6.73 -9.45 -2.17
N ILE A 62 5.87 -9.76 -3.14
CA ILE A 62 4.71 -10.62 -2.94
C ILE A 62 4.96 -11.96 -3.63
N ILE A 63 4.61 -13.05 -2.96
CA ILE A 63 4.70 -14.40 -3.51
C ILE A 63 3.34 -15.07 -3.37
N TYR A 64 2.75 -15.50 -4.48
CA TYR A 64 1.55 -16.34 -4.50
C TYR A 64 1.93 -17.76 -4.89
N HIS A 65 1.50 -18.74 -4.11
CA HIS A 65 1.69 -20.15 -4.43
C HIS A 65 0.45 -20.68 -5.12
N THR A 66 0.47 -20.68 -6.46
CA THR A 66 -0.62 -21.26 -7.25
C THR A 66 -0.37 -22.77 -7.46
N PRO A 67 -1.39 -23.56 -7.82
CA PRO A 67 -1.22 -24.99 -8.09
C PRO A 67 -0.19 -25.30 -9.19
N LYS A 68 0.01 -24.38 -10.14
CA LYS A 68 0.94 -24.57 -11.27
C LYS A 68 2.37 -24.15 -10.93
N GLN A 69 2.52 -22.99 -10.31
CA GLN A 69 3.82 -22.39 -10.00
C GLN A 69 3.72 -21.28 -8.95
N LYS A 70 4.88 -20.85 -8.44
CA LYS A 70 4.98 -19.61 -7.66
C LYS A 70 4.93 -18.41 -8.60
N ASP A 71 4.01 -17.49 -8.34
CA ASP A 71 4.01 -16.14 -8.93
C ASP A 71 4.77 -15.21 -7.97
N VAL A 72 5.93 -14.72 -8.38
CA VAL A 72 6.80 -13.88 -7.56
C VAL A 72 6.84 -12.47 -8.15
N ARG A 73 6.32 -11.51 -7.38
CA ARG A 73 6.24 -10.10 -7.76
C ARG A 73 7.29 -9.32 -6.97
N LYS A 74 8.37 -8.94 -7.63
CA LYS A 74 9.48 -8.19 -7.04
C LYS A 74 9.31 -6.70 -7.33
N TYR A 75 8.79 -5.96 -6.37
CA TYR A 75 8.57 -4.53 -6.48
C TYR A 75 9.54 -3.77 -5.61
N LEU A 76 9.64 -2.46 -5.85
CA LEU A 76 10.34 -1.52 -4.99
C LEU A 76 9.32 -0.54 -4.42
N LEU A 77 9.33 -0.35 -3.11
CA LEU A 77 8.61 0.75 -2.49
C LEU A 77 9.61 1.88 -2.25
N LYS A 78 9.38 3.04 -2.86
CA LYS A 78 10.29 4.19 -2.81
C LYS A 78 9.63 5.34 -2.06
N ALA A 79 10.26 5.85 -1.02
CA ALA A 79 9.84 7.07 -0.36
C ALA A 79 9.95 8.24 -1.35
N LYS A 80 8.92 9.08 -1.40
CA LYS A 80 8.89 10.27 -2.26
C LYS A 80 9.15 11.54 -1.46
N ASP A 81 8.64 11.60 -0.22
CA ASP A 81 8.80 12.73 0.68
C ASP A 81 8.60 12.32 2.15
N SER A 82 8.79 13.28 3.05
CA SER A 82 8.59 13.10 4.49
C SER A 82 7.13 13.09 4.93
N LEU A 83 6.17 13.31 4.04
CA LEU A 83 4.73 13.33 4.34
C LEU A 83 4.13 11.92 4.23
N GLY A 84 4.96 10.89 4.05
CA GLY A 84 4.52 9.51 3.88
C GLY A 84 3.97 9.24 2.48
N ASN A 85 4.33 10.02 1.47
CA ASN A 85 4.05 9.65 0.09
C ASN A 85 5.14 8.70 -0.41
N PHE A 86 4.72 7.61 -1.05
CA PHE A 86 5.57 6.58 -1.62
C PHE A 86 5.16 6.28 -3.06
N VAL A 87 6.04 5.60 -3.77
CA VAL A 87 5.78 5.01 -5.09
C VAL A 87 6.07 3.51 -4.99
N LEU A 88 5.08 2.68 -5.25
CA LEU A 88 5.28 1.26 -5.47
C LEU A 88 5.60 1.04 -6.96
N ASP A 89 6.88 0.81 -7.25
CA ASP A 89 7.42 0.58 -8.58
C ASP A 89 7.42 -0.92 -8.90
N GLU A 90 6.64 -1.30 -9.91
CA GLU A 90 6.53 -2.69 -10.35
C GLU A 90 7.70 -3.16 -11.23
N GLN A 91 8.64 -2.26 -11.55
CA GLN A 91 9.82 -2.51 -12.37
C GLN A 91 9.51 -2.91 -13.82
N ASN A 92 8.33 -2.54 -14.31
CA ASN A 92 7.86 -2.80 -15.68
C ASN A 92 7.30 -1.54 -16.38
N GLY A 93 7.60 -0.36 -15.81
CA GLY A 93 7.05 0.93 -16.24
C GLY A 93 5.81 1.38 -15.47
N ILE A 94 5.19 0.51 -14.66
CA ILE A 94 4.08 0.86 -13.77
C ILE A 94 4.64 1.35 -12.43
N ALA A 95 4.23 2.55 -12.04
CA ALA A 95 4.56 3.19 -10.77
C ALA A 95 3.27 3.64 -10.08
N ILE A 96 2.96 3.05 -8.94
CA ILE A 96 1.68 3.26 -8.24
C ILE A 96 1.89 4.21 -7.06
N PRO A 97 1.29 5.42 -7.07
CA PRO A 97 1.30 6.30 -5.92
C PRO A 97 0.67 5.61 -4.70
N THR A 98 1.38 5.63 -3.59
CA THR A 98 1.00 4.92 -2.36
C THR A 98 1.17 5.86 -1.18
N LYS A 99 0.15 5.95 -0.32
CA LYS A 99 0.17 6.77 0.89
C LYS A 99 0.42 5.90 2.11
N TYR A 100 1.47 6.19 2.87
CA TYR A 100 1.65 5.67 4.21
C TYR A 100 0.96 6.60 5.21
N ILE A 101 -0.03 6.09 5.93
CA ILE A 101 -0.72 6.81 7.00
C ILE A 101 -1.28 5.80 8.00
N ASN A 102 -1.23 6.12 9.30
CA ASN A 102 -1.75 5.25 10.35
C ASN A 102 -1.25 3.79 10.25
N ARG A 103 0.08 3.62 10.17
CA ARG A 103 0.76 2.32 10.05
C ARG A 103 0.25 1.46 8.89
N SER A 104 -0.23 2.09 7.82
CA SER A 104 -0.85 1.42 6.69
C SER A 104 -0.42 2.05 5.37
N LEU A 105 -0.13 1.21 4.37
CA LEU A 105 0.07 1.64 2.99
C LEU A 105 -1.25 1.56 2.25
N HIS A 106 -1.64 2.64 1.57
CA HIS A 106 -2.87 2.72 0.79
C HIS A 106 -2.56 3.13 -0.64
N ALA A 107 -3.08 2.38 -1.60
CA ALA A 107 -3.03 2.73 -3.01
C ALA A 107 -4.41 2.61 -3.62
N PHE A 108 -4.75 3.54 -4.51
CA PHE A 108 -6.00 3.52 -5.25
C PHE A 108 -5.71 3.84 -6.71
N PHE A 109 -5.95 2.88 -7.59
CA PHE A 109 -5.51 2.96 -8.98
C PHE A 109 -6.42 2.17 -9.90
N GLU A 110 -6.41 2.50 -11.18
CA GLU A 110 -7.19 1.81 -12.20
C GLU A 110 -6.27 1.13 -13.21
N VAL A 111 -6.59 -0.11 -13.57
CA VAL A 111 -5.95 -0.84 -14.67
C VAL A 111 -7.01 -1.59 -15.45
N GLN A 112 -7.07 -1.38 -16.78
CA GLN A 112 -8.02 -2.06 -17.67
C GLN A 112 -9.48 -2.01 -17.17
N SER A 113 -9.95 -0.83 -16.75
CA SER A 113 -11.29 -0.61 -16.19
C SER A 113 -11.59 -1.37 -14.89
N LYS A 114 -10.55 -1.79 -14.18
CA LYS A 114 -10.65 -2.29 -12.80
C LYS A 114 -10.08 -1.24 -11.89
N LEU A 115 -10.91 -0.69 -11.02
CA LEU A 115 -10.51 0.21 -9.95
C LEU A 115 -10.15 -0.62 -8.73
N LEU A 116 -8.90 -0.56 -8.30
CA LEU A 116 -8.36 -1.32 -7.18
C LEU A 116 -8.02 -0.38 -6.03
N LYS A 117 -8.54 -0.69 -4.84
CA LYS A 117 -8.06 -0.15 -3.56
C LYS A 117 -7.24 -1.23 -2.88
N ASN A 118 -5.94 -1.01 -2.78
CA ASN A 118 -5.03 -1.85 -2.00
C ASN A 118 -4.78 -1.19 -0.65
N THR A 119 -4.77 -1.99 0.42
CA THR A 119 -4.39 -1.56 1.75
C THR A 119 -3.54 -2.64 2.43
N VAL A 120 -2.36 -2.25 2.93
CA VAL A 120 -1.46 -3.10 3.72
C VAL A 120 -1.33 -2.49 5.10
N ARG A 121 -1.90 -3.11 6.13
CA ARG A 121 -1.86 -2.62 7.51
C ARG A 121 -0.83 -3.39 8.31
N PHE A 122 0.07 -2.68 8.97
CA PHE A 122 1.13 -3.26 9.78
C PHE A 122 0.75 -3.26 11.26
N LYS A 123 0.82 -4.45 11.87
CA LYS A 123 0.73 -4.69 13.31
C LYS A 123 2.00 -5.43 13.74
N ASP A 124 2.19 -5.59 15.04
CA ASP A 124 3.49 -6.00 15.61
C ASP A 124 4.04 -7.32 15.02
N GLN A 125 3.19 -8.34 14.90
CA GLN A 125 3.56 -9.68 14.40
C GLN A 125 2.75 -10.10 13.17
N GLU A 126 1.96 -9.19 12.60
CA GLU A 126 1.06 -9.51 11.50
C GLU A 126 0.90 -8.35 10.53
N VAL A 127 0.64 -8.70 9.27
CA VAL A 127 0.24 -7.78 8.22
C VAL A 127 -1.12 -8.19 7.70
N GLU A 128 -2.05 -7.25 7.67
CA GLU A 128 -3.32 -7.42 6.97
C GLU A 128 -3.17 -6.85 5.56
N PHE A 129 -3.45 -7.68 4.57
CA PHE A 129 -3.38 -7.32 3.16
C PHE A 129 -4.78 -7.37 2.56
N GLU A 130 -5.25 -6.27 2.00
CA GLU A 130 -6.62 -6.10 1.54
C GLU A 130 -6.66 -5.49 0.13
N ILE A 131 -7.44 -6.09 -0.78
CA ILE A 131 -7.72 -5.51 -2.09
C ILE A 131 -9.23 -5.52 -2.33
N SER A 132 -9.80 -4.35 -2.61
CA SER A 132 -11.15 -4.22 -3.17
C SER A 132 -11.07 -3.85 -4.64
N VAL A 133 -11.84 -4.55 -5.48
CA VAL A 133 -11.87 -4.34 -6.93
C VAL A 133 -13.29 -3.99 -7.37
N ALA A 134 -13.44 -2.91 -8.14
CA ALA A 134 -14.68 -2.53 -8.80
C ALA A 134 -14.46 -2.36 -10.32
N ASN A 135 -15.53 -2.43 -11.11
CA ASN A 135 -15.49 -2.19 -12.56
C ASN A 135 -15.93 -0.76 -12.86
N THR A 136 -15.11 0.01 -13.58
CA THR A 136 -15.39 1.42 -13.87
C THR A 136 -16.31 1.66 -15.07
N LYS A 137 -16.59 0.63 -15.89
CA LYS A 137 -17.44 0.76 -17.09
C LYS A 137 -18.93 0.84 -16.79
N ILE A 138 -19.37 0.33 -15.64
CA ILE A 138 -20.80 0.24 -15.28
C ILE A 138 -20.99 0.84 -13.88
N PRO A 139 -20.86 2.18 -13.73
CA PRO A 139 -21.14 2.83 -12.47
C PRO A 139 -22.65 2.91 -12.20
N ASP A 140 -23.04 2.78 -10.94
CA ASP A 140 -24.36 3.20 -10.50
C ASP A 140 -24.35 4.72 -10.36
N THR A 141 -25.26 5.40 -11.07
CA THR A 141 -25.31 6.86 -11.09
C THR A 141 -26.54 7.35 -10.37
N THR A 142 -26.34 8.22 -9.38
CA THR A 142 -27.42 8.91 -8.66
C THR A 142 -27.15 10.41 -8.66
N SER A 143 -28.17 11.21 -8.35
CA SER A 143 -28.02 12.65 -8.23
C SER A 143 -28.96 13.23 -7.18
N THR A 144 -28.68 14.44 -6.71
CA THR A 144 -29.63 15.21 -5.90
C THR A 144 -30.90 15.50 -6.71
N ALA A 145 -32.03 15.71 -6.02
CA ALA A 145 -33.31 15.98 -6.69
C ALA A 145 -33.28 17.24 -7.59
N ASP A 146 -32.44 18.22 -7.23
CA ASP A 146 -32.16 19.42 -8.01
C ASP A 146 -31.10 19.22 -9.11
N LEU A 147 -30.59 18.00 -9.28
CA LEU A 147 -29.55 17.57 -10.23
C LEU A 147 -28.20 18.29 -10.09
N LYS A 148 -27.97 19.03 -9.00
CA LYS A 148 -26.74 19.81 -8.78
C LYS A 148 -25.51 18.95 -8.51
N TYR A 149 -25.69 17.80 -7.85
CA TYR A 149 -24.60 16.89 -7.52
C TYR A 149 -24.89 15.50 -8.05
N GLN A 150 -23.97 14.97 -8.85
CA GLN A 150 -23.99 13.60 -9.35
C GLN A 150 -22.99 12.74 -8.57
N VAL A 151 -23.41 11.53 -8.22
CA VAL A 151 -22.57 10.54 -7.55
C VAL A 151 -22.44 9.31 -8.43
N LEU A 152 -21.20 8.96 -8.76
CA LEU A 152 -20.84 7.71 -9.42
C LEU A 152 -20.39 6.72 -8.34
N SER A 153 -21.07 5.58 -8.27
CA SER A 153 -20.75 4.50 -7.35
C SER A 153 -20.24 3.29 -8.14
N TYR A 154 -19.20 2.64 -7.61
CA TYR A 154 -18.58 1.48 -8.24
C TYR A 154 -18.67 0.30 -7.29
N PRO A 155 -19.71 -0.55 -7.41
CA PRO A 155 -19.89 -1.70 -6.53
C PRO A 155 -18.69 -2.65 -6.55
N VAL A 156 -18.24 -3.07 -5.37
CA VAL A 156 -17.14 -4.03 -5.23
C VAL A 156 -17.57 -5.37 -5.83
N LYS A 157 -16.79 -5.86 -6.79
CA LYS A 157 -16.98 -7.16 -7.46
C LYS A 157 -16.11 -8.25 -6.88
N THR A 158 -14.96 -7.88 -6.34
CA THR A 158 -14.02 -8.81 -5.75
C THR A 158 -13.38 -8.18 -4.53
N TYR A 159 -13.36 -8.91 -3.43
CA TYR A 159 -12.68 -8.55 -2.21
C TYR A 159 -11.63 -9.61 -1.90
N GLN A 160 -10.41 -9.19 -1.60
CA GLN A 160 -9.31 -10.08 -1.24
C GLN A 160 -8.79 -9.69 0.12
N TYR A 161 -8.56 -10.68 0.99
CA TYR A 161 -8.08 -10.45 2.33
C TYR A 161 -7.09 -11.53 2.75
N ALA A 162 -5.96 -11.12 3.30
CA ALA A 162 -4.96 -11.99 3.88
C ALA A 162 -4.57 -11.44 5.27
N LYS A 163 -4.53 -12.34 6.25
CA LYS A 163 -3.83 -12.11 7.51
C LYS A 163 -2.51 -12.88 7.43
N LEU A 164 -1.40 -12.16 7.35
CA LEU A 164 -0.06 -12.73 7.20
C LEU A 164 0.71 -12.58 8.52
N VAL A 165 1.26 -13.66 9.04
CA VAL A 165 2.00 -13.68 10.31
C VAL A 165 3.49 -13.66 10.03
N LYS A 166 4.24 -12.88 10.81
CA LYS A 166 5.70 -12.76 10.73
C LYS A 166 6.35 -14.12 11.07
N HIS A 167 7.33 -14.52 10.29
CA HIS A 167 8.06 -15.80 10.42
C HIS A 167 9.56 -15.54 10.59
#